data_AF-A0AAW2NYY1-F1
#
_entry.id   AF-A0AAW2NYY1-F1
#
_cell.length_a   1.000
_cell.length_b   1.000
_cell.length_c   1.000
_cell.angle_alpha   90.00
_cell.angle_beta   90.00
_cell.angle_gamma   90.00
#
_symmetry.space_group_name_H-M   'P 1'
#
loop_
_entity.id
_entity.type
_entity.pdbx_description
1 polymer ?
#
loop_
_entity_poly.entity_id
_entity_poly.type
_entity_poly.pdbx_seq_one_letter_code
_entity_poly.pdbx_strand_id
1 'polypeptide(L)'
;MLQKAIITRLMADFAAKKASKDLGYFLAVTTVASIGEGKVRQQSGDVLFPVDFSCITFKMLTGEVLEGIVHKILKHGIFLRCGPAESVYLSHQKMDDYQYVPGENPYFMNSKSSKIEKGVVVRFLVIGRSL
;
A
#
# COMPACT_ATOMS: atom_id res chain seq x y z
N MET A 1 14.09 11.35 29.60
CA MET A 1 12.64 11.59 29.39
C MET A 1 12.34 12.26 28.04
N LEU A 2 13.14 13.26 27.59
CA LEU A 2 12.91 13.98 26.32
C LEU A 2 13.08 13.12 25.05
N GLN A 3 14.20 12.43 24.87
CA GLN A 3 14.43 11.59 23.68
C GLN A 3 13.32 10.55 23.47
N LYS A 4 12.88 9.89 24.54
CA LYS A 4 11.76 8.95 24.50
C LYS A 4 10.48 9.62 23.98
N ALA A 5 10.16 10.83 24.46
CA ALA A 5 8.98 11.57 24.01
C ALA A 5 9.07 11.93 22.51
N ILE A 6 10.25 12.35 22.04
CA ILE A 6 10.49 12.65 20.62
C ILE A 6 10.27 11.40 19.76
N ILE A 7 10.84 10.25 20.16
CA ILE A 7 10.68 8.99 19.42
C ILE A 7 9.21 8.55 19.44
N THR A 8 8.54 8.60 20.59
CA THR A 8 7.11 8.27 20.66
C THR A 8 6.28 9.16 19.73
N ARG A 9 6.59 10.45 19.66
CA ARG A 9 5.91 11.38 18.75
C ARG A 9 6.19 11.06 17.29
N LEU A 10 7.45 10.79 16.93
CA LEU A 10 7.83 10.35 15.58
C LEU A 10 7.03 9.10 15.17
N MET A 11 6.96 8.09 16.04
CA MET A 11 6.24 6.85 15.74
C MET A 11 4.74 7.11 15.53
N ALA A 12 4.12 7.96 16.35
CA ALA A 12 2.71 8.34 16.19
C ALA A 12 2.46 9.11 14.88
N ASP A 13 3.29 10.09 14.57
CA ASP A 13 3.17 10.88 13.33
C ASP A 13 3.45 10.04 12.08
N PHE A 14 4.40 9.10 12.16
CA PHE A 14 4.67 8.15 11.08
C PHE A 14 3.49 7.21 10.87
N ALA A 15 2.93 6.62 11.93
CA ALA A 15 1.78 5.72 11.84
C ALA A 15 0.50 6.42 11.32
N ALA A 16 0.35 7.73 11.59
CA ALA A 16 -0.76 8.52 11.05
C ALA A 16 -0.62 8.80 9.54
N LYS A 17 0.60 8.82 9.00
CA LYS A 17 0.85 8.95 7.57
C LYS A 17 0.81 7.57 6.91
N LYS A 18 -0.17 7.34 6.04
CA LYS A 18 -0.34 6.04 5.37
C LYS A 18 0.59 5.83 4.18
N ALA A 19 0.77 6.87 3.35
CA ALA A 19 1.57 6.79 2.13
C ALA A 19 1.99 8.18 1.63
N SER A 20 2.93 8.20 0.68
CA SER A 20 3.22 9.35 -0.18
C SER A 20 3.44 8.92 -1.63
N LYS A 21 3.28 9.86 -2.57
CA LYS A 21 3.50 9.61 -4.01
C LYS A 21 4.94 9.15 -4.32
N ASP A 22 5.90 9.72 -3.60
CA ASP A 22 7.33 9.52 -3.85
C ASP A 22 7.88 8.27 -3.15
N LEU A 23 7.39 7.94 -1.96
CA LEU A 23 7.94 6.85 -1.14
C LEU A 23 7.03 5.61 -1.06
N GLY A 24 5.78 5.71 -1.51
CA GLY A 24 4.81 4.61 -1.40
C GLY A 24 4.18 4.52 -0.02
N TYR A 25 3.75 3.32 0.35
CA TYR A 25 3.13 3.03 1.64
C TYR A 25 4.19 2.96 2.73
N PHE A 26 3.94 3.65 3.85
CA PHE A 26 4.83 3.61 5.01
C PHE A 26 4.51 2.38 5.85
N LEU A 27 5.52 1.56 6.14
CA LEU A 27 5.35 0.31 6.91
C LEU A 27 5.86 0.46 8.34
N ALA A 28 7.15 0.77 8.50
CA ALA A 28 7.76 0.84 9.83
C ALA A 28 8.99 1.74 9.84
N VAL A 29 9.19 2.48 10.93
CA VAL A 29 10.48 3.10 11.24
C VAL A 29 11.44 2.02 11.72
N THR A 30 12.66 1.99 11.19
CA THR A 30 13.67 0.98 11.53
C THR A 30 14.76 1.52 12.44
N THR A 31 15.18 2.77 12.25
CA THR A 31 16.30 3.34 12.98
C THR A 31 16.12 4.84 13.11
N VAL A 32 16.40 5.38 14.30
CA VAL A 32 16.56 6.82 14.52
C VAL A 32 18.06 7.09 14.55
N ALA A 33 18.57 7.75 13.51
CA ALA A 33 19.99 8.01 13.34
C ALA A 33 20.46 9.19 14.19
N SER A 34 19.67 10.27 14.22
CA SER A 34 20.02 11.47 14.97
C SER A 34 18.77 12.22 15.44
N ILE A 35 18.90 12.95 16.54
CA ILE A 35 17.94 13.95 16.99
C ILE A 35 18.74 15.24 17.13
N GLY A 36 18.46 16.21 16.27
CA GLY A 36 19.14 17.50 16.30
C GLY A 36 18.60 18.43 17.37
N GLU A 37 19.21 19.62 17.47
CA GLU A 37 18.84 20.61 18.47
C GLU A 37 17.40 21.13 18.29
N GLY A 38 16.73 21.32 19.42
CA GLY A 38 15.36 21.81 19.48
C GLY A 38 15.27 23.29 19.11
N LYS A 39 14.37 23.64 18.18
CA LYS A 39 14.10 25.03 17.78
C LYS A 39 12.74 25.46 18.30
N VAL A 40 12.71 26.53 19.11
CA VAL A 40 11.47 27.08 19.67
C VAL A 40 10.68 27.78 18.56
N ARG A 41 9.40 27.44 18.42
CA ARG A 41 8.44 28.17 17.59
C ARG A 41 8.00 29.43 18.31
N GLN A 42 8.28 30.59 17.71
CA GLN A 42 8.00 31.91 18.29
C GLN A 42 6.53 32.13 18.69
N GLN A 43 5.58 31.48 18.02
CA GLN A 43 4.15 31.71 18.24
C GLN A 43 3.50 30.78 19.27
N SER A 44 3.98 29.53 19.40
CA SER A 44 3.36 28.53 20.28
C SER A 44 4.21 28.18 21.49
N GLY A 45 5.51 28.50 21.49
CA GLY A 45 6.45 28.02 22.49
C GLY A 45 6.84 26.54 22.33
N ASP A 46 6.28 25.83 21.34
CA ASP A 46 6.66 24.45 21.04
C ASP A 46 8.12 24.36 20.61
N VAL A 47 8.77 23.25 20.96
CA VAL A 47 10.13 22.96 20.51
C VAL A 47 10.10 21.91 19.41
N LEU A 48 10.58 22.26 18.21
CA LEU A 48 10.72 21.35 17.09
C LEU A 48 12.11 20.71 17.09
N PHE A 49 12.15 19.38 17.08
CA PHE A 49 13.38 18.61 16.96
C PHE A 49 13.45 18.03 15.55
N PRO A 50 14.46 18.38 14.73
CA PRO A 50 14.73 17.64 13.50
C PRO A 50 15.21 16.23 13.84
N VAL A 51 14.67 15.22 13.17
CA VAL A 51 14.99 13.82 13.43
C VAL A 51 15.35 13.16 12.11
N ASP A 52 16.55 12.60 12.03
CA ASP A 52 16.97 11.76 10.91
C ASP A 52 16.63 10.32 11.26
N PHE A 53 15.84 9.67 10.42
CA PHE A 53 15.42 8.29 10.63
C PHE A 53 15.34 7.52 9.31
N SER A 54 15.46 6.20 9.42
CA SER A 54 15.23 5.25 8.33
C SER A 54 13.90 4.55 8.53
N CYS A 55 13.26 4.18 7.41
CA CYS A 55 12.01 3.43 7.43
C CYS A 55 11.93 2.43 6.28
N ILE A 56 11.06 1.44 6.44
CA ILE A 56 10.67 0.51 5.38
C ILE A 56 9.40 1.07 4.74
N THR A 57 9.40 1.10 3.41
CA THR A 57 8.24 1.45 2.61
C THR A 57 7.93 0.35 1.60
N PHE A 58 6.69 0.31 1.12
CA PHE A 58 6.26 -0.55 0.03
C PHE A 58 5.77 0.31 -1.13
N LYS A 59 6.36 0.14 -2.31
CA LYS A 59 6.04 0.92 -3.49
C LYS A 59 6.03 0.03 -4.71
N MET A 60 4.86 -0.09 -5.34
CA MET A 60 4.72 -0.80 -6.61
C MET A 60 5.26 0.09 -7.74
N LEU A 61 6.15 -0.45 -8.56
CA LEU A 61 6.77 0.23 -9.69
C LEU A 61 6.20 -0.31 -11.01
N THR A 62 6.01 0.57 -11.99
CA THR A 62 5.57 0.16 -13.33
C THR A 62 6.58 -0.82 -13.92
N GLY A 63 6.09 -1.93 -14.46
CA GLY A 63 6.90 -3.01 -15.00
C GLY A 63 7.17 -4.15 -14.01
N GLU A 64 6.89 -3.97 -12.71
CA GLU A 64 7.01 -5.06 -11.74
C GLU A 64 5.89 -6.08 -11.91
N VAL A 65 6.24 -7.34 -11.64
CA VAL A 65 5.27 -8.43 -11.54
C VAL A 65 5.09 -8.79 -10.08
N LEU A 66 3.87 -8.69 -9.58
CA LEU A 66 3.52 -8.91 -8.18
C LEU A 66 2.39 -9.94 -8.08
N GLU A 67 2.15 -10.42 -6.86
CA GLU A 67 1.04 -11.29 -6.52
C GLU A 67 0.07 -10.56 -5.59
N GLY A 68 -1.23 -10.78 -5.81
CA GLY A 68 -2.28 -10.19 -5.00
C GLY A 68 -3.44 -11.16 -4.79
N ILE A 69 -4.15 -10.99 -3.68
CA ILE A 69 -5.29 -11.83 -3.31
C ILE A 69 -6.57 -11.13 -3.75
N VAL A 70 -7.41 -11.83 -4.50
CA VAL A 70 -8.72 -11.32 -4.94
C VAL A 70 -9.60 -11.02 -3.73
N HIS A 71 -10.00 -9.76 -3.55
CA HIS A 71 -10.86 -9.36 -2.44
C HIS A 71 -12.27 -8.95 -2.88
N LYS A 72 -12.43 -8.53 -4.14
CA LYS A 72 -13.71 -8.13 -4.71
C LYS A 72 -13.72 -8.41 -6.21
N ILE A 73 -14.85 -8.89 -6.70
CA ILE A 73 -15.06 -9.22 -8.11
C ILE A 73 -16.25 -8.42 -8.60
N LEU A 74 -16.10 -7.79 -9.77
CA LEU A 74 -17.14 -7.05 -10.47
C LEU A 74 -17.15 -7.48 -11.94
N LYS A 75 -18.24 -7.19 -12.65
CA LYS A 75 -18.36 -7.49 -14.09
C LYS A 75 -17.21 -6.92 -14.94
N HIS A 76 -16.65 -5.77 -14.54
CA HIS A 76 -15.59 -5.08 -15.28
C HIS A 76 -14.17 -5.47 -14.82
N GLY A 77 -14.01 -6.28 -13.79
CA GLY A 77 -12.68 -6.68 -13.34
C GLY A 77 -12.65 -7.12 -11.89
N ILE A 78 -11.43 -7.25 -11.38
CA ILE A 78 -11.18 -7.71 -10.01
C ILE A 78 -10.38 -6.65 -9.25
N PHE A 79 -10.61 -6.61 -7.94
CA PHE A 79 -9.75 -5.89 -7.02
C PHE A 79 -8.94 -6.88 -6.19
N LEU A 80 -7.64 -6.62 -6.11
CA LEU A 80 -6.62 -7.41 -5.45
C LEU A 80 -6.05 -6.63 -4.26
N ARG A 81 -5.73 -7.34 -3.18
CA ARG A 81 -4.85 -6.84 -2.11
C ARG A 81 -3.44 -7.34 -2.35
N CYS A 82 -2.47 -6.43 -2.39
CA CYS A 82 -1.05 -6.74 -2.56
C CYS A 82 -0.27 -5.99 -1.47
N GLY A 83 0.16 -6.71 -0.42
CA GLY A 83 0.76 -6.09 0.76
C GLY A 83 -0.16 -5.01 1.35
N PRO A 84 0.33 -3.78 1.60
CA PRO A 84 -0.48 -2.66 2.11
C PRO A 84 -1.38 -2.01 1.04
N ALA A 85 -1.22 -2.37 -0.24
CA ALA A 85 -2.07 -1.84 -1.31
C ALA A 85 -3.38 -2.64 -1.36
N GLU A 86 -4.44 -2.10 -0.76
CA GLU A 86 -5.72 -2.81 -0.65
C GLU A 86 -6.62 -2.73 -1.88
N SER A 87 -6.29 -1.89 -2.87
CA SER A 87 -7.17 -1.57 -4.00
C SER A 87 -6.43 -1.61 -5.33
N VAL A 88 -5.73 -2.71 -5.63
CA VAL A 88 -5.13 -2.93 -6.95
C VAL A 88 -6.22 -3.42 -7.90
N TYR A 89 -6.46 -2.69 -8.98
CA TYR A 89 -7.51 -3.03 -9.94
C TYR A 89 -6.93 -3.70 -11.18
N LEU A 90 -7.48 -4.87 -11.54
CA LEU A 90 -7.19 -5.56 -12.79
C LEU A 90 -8.46 -5.60 -13.66
N SER A 91 -8.40 -4.90 -14.79
CA SER A 91 -9.49 -4.82 -15.76
C SER A 91 -9.72 -6.17 -16.45
N HIS A 92 -10.98 -6.52 -16.71
CA HIS A 92 -11.33 -7.69 -17.51
C HIS A 92 -10.76 -7.66 -18.93
N GLN A 93 -10.47 -6.47 -19.47
CA GLN A 93 -9.81 -6.26 -20.77
C GLN A 93 -8.34 -6.72 -20.80
N LYS A 94 -7.80 -7.16 -19.65
CA LYS A 94 -6.47 -7.78 -19.53
C LYS A 94 -6.57 -9.27 -19.21
N MET A 95 -7.78 -9.82 -19.21
CA MET A 95 -8.10 -11.21 -18.90
C MET A 95 -8.91 -11.80 -20.06
N ASP A 96 -8.40 -11.69 -21.29
CA ASP A 96 -9.17 -11.93 -22.52
C ASP A 96 -9.69 -13.37 -22.66
N ASP A 97 -9.04 -14.34 -22.02
CA ASP A 97 -9.47 -15.75 -22.00
C ASP A 97 -10.46 -16.08 -20.87
N TYR A 98 -10.77 -15.12 -20.00
CA TYR A 98 -11.70 -15.29 -18.87
C TYR A 98 -13.03 -14.57 -19.12
N GLN A 99 -14.13 -15.25 -18.75
CA GLN A 99 -15.49 -14.71 -18.84
C GLN A 99 -16.10 -14.54 -17.45
N TYR A 100 -16.85 -13.45 -17.28
CA TYR A 100 -17.55 -13.16 -16.03
C TYR A 100 -18.77 -14.05 -15.86
N VAL A 101 -18.88 -14.71 -14.71
CA VAL A 101 -20.03 -15.52 -14.32
C VAL A 101 -20.77 -14.82 -13.16
N PRO A 102 -22.02 -14.39 -13.35
CA PRO A 102 -22.81 -13.74 -12.30
C PRO A 102 -23.32 -14.75 -11.26
N GLY A 103 -23.67 -14.26 -10.07
CA GLY A 103 -24.25 -15.03 -8.99
C GLY A 103 -24.07 -14.34 -7.64
N GLU A 104 -24.46 -15.00 -6.56
CA GLU A 104 -24.19 -14.55 -5.19
C GLU A 104 -22.67 -14.45 -4.93
N ASN A 105 -21.91 -15.40 -5.47
CA ASN A 105 -20.46 -15.43 -5.46
C ASN A 105 -19.95 -15.33 -6.90
N PRO A 106 -19.83 -14.11 -7.48
CA PRO A 106 -19.39 -13.95 -8.85
C PRO A 106 -17.91 -14.32 -9.02
N TYR A 107 -17.54 -14.82 -10.19
CA TYR A 107 -16.16 -15.19 -10.52
C TYR A 107 -15.88 -15.00 -12.02
N PHE A 108 -14.60 -15.09 -12.39
CA PHE A 108 -14.19 -15.20 -13.78
C PHE A 108 -13.74 -16.64 -14.07
N MET A 109 -14.07 -17.19 -15.24
CA MET A 109 -13.68 -18.55 -15.64
C MET A 109 -13.22 -18.60 -17.10
N ASN A 110 -12.19 -19.40 -17.37
CA ASN A 110 -11.73 -19.67 -18.74
C ASN A 110 -12.18 -21.04 -19.26
N SER A 111 -11.93 -21.30 -20.55
CA SER A 111 -12.32 -22.55 -21.22
C SER A 111 -11.65 -23.82 -20.67
N LYS A 112 -10.59 -23.66 -19.87
CA LYS A 112 -9.87 -24.75 -19.18
C LYS A 112 -10.39 -24.98 -17.75
N SER A 113 -11.54 -24.39 -17.41
CA SER A 113 -12.15 -24.46 -16.06
C SER A 113 -11.30 -23.84 -14.95
N SER A 114 -10.32 -22.99 -15.27
CA SER A 114 -9.62 -22.17 -14.27
C SER A 114 -10.54 -21.06 -13.78
N LYS A 115 -10.59 -20.85 -12.47
CA LYS A 115 -11.44 -19.84 -11.81
C LYS A 115 -10.60 -18.76 -11.14
N ILE A 116 -11.05 -17.52 -11.29
CA ILE A 116 -10.61 -16.38 -10.48
C ILE A 116 -11.80 -16.01 -9.60
N GLU A 117 -11.74 -16.43 -8.34
CA GLU A 117 -12.75 -16.18 -7.32
C GLU A 117 -12.12 -15.49 -6.09
N LYS A 118 -12.95 -15.04 -5.16
CA LYS A 118 -12.48 -14.35 -3.94
C LYS A 118 -11.53 -15.26 -3.16
N GLY A 119 -10.37 -14.73 -2.77
CA GLY A 119 -9.33 -15.45 -2.04
C GLY A 119 -8.26 -16.09 -2.91
N VAL A 120 -8.45 -16.17 -4.23
CA VAL A 120 -7.42 -16.68 -5.15
C VAL A 120 -6.25 -15.70 -5.27
N VAL A 121 -5.04 -16.23 -5.38
CA VAL A 121 -3.83 -15.46 -5.69
C VAL A 121 -3.74 -15.26 -7.20
N VAL A 122 -3.58 -14.01 -7.63
CA VAL A 122 -3.38 -13.62 -9.02
C VAL A 122 -2.03 -12.94 -9.15
N ARG A 123 -1.23 -13.39 -10.11
CA ARG A 123 0.02 -12.74 -10.52
C ARG A 123 -0.29 -11.70 -11.60
N PHE A 124 0.12 -10.44 -11.39
CA PHE A 124 -0.21 -9.33 -12.29
C PHE A 124 1.01 -8.44 -12.57
N LEU A 125 1.00 -7.78 -13.72
CA LEU A 125 1.99 -6.77 -14.12
C LEU A 125 1.48 -5.37 -13.77
N VAL A 126 2.30 -4.56 -13.11
CA VAL A 126 1.97 -3.16 -12.80
C VAL A 126 2.13 -2.31 -14.06
N ILE A 127 1.02 -1.83 -14.61
CA ILE A 127 1.00 -0.97 -15.82
C ILE A 127 0.96 0.52 -15.49
N GLY A 128 0.46 0.88 -14.31
CA GLY A 128 0.27 2.27 -13.88
C GLY A 128 -0.11 2.34 -12.41
N ARG A 129 0.10 3.51 -11.80
CA ARG A 129 -0.16 3.75 -10.39
C ARG A 129 -0.76 5.14 -10.18
N SER A 130 -1.74 5.22 -9.30
CA SER A 130 -2.25 6.47 -8.75
C SER A 130 -2.30 6.31 -7.23
N LEU A 131 -1.43 7.05 -6.54
CA LEU A 131 -1.34 7.15 -5.08
C LEU A 131 -1.81 8.54 -4.67
#